data_AF-A0A962MIG2-F1
#
_entry.id   AF-A0A962MIG2-F1
#
_cell.length_a   1.000
_cell.length_b   1.000
_cell.length_c   1.000
_cell.angle_alpha   90.00
_cell.angle_beta   90.00
_cell.angle_gamma   90.00
#
_symmetry.space_group_name_H-M   'P 1'
#
loop_
_entity.id
_entity.type
_entity.pdbx_description
1 polymer ?
#
loop_
_entity_poly.entity_id
_entity_poly.type
_entity_poly.pdbx_seq_one_letter_code
_entity_poly.pdbx_strand_id
1 'polypeptide(L)'
;MTTLKIPGERIDSDAPTIGSDKVFTTQVRADIRLDTARAAAENVVLKDVADDEVLELELEGGLRLWLSVEQFRKDFPGVQVRGGEADSDELTIVRELPLGPPSRGIGEWILKGLRVLKIDPVDTAAGLSAAKLAEKIEERLEPVPGLFLLENSVELKPDNKVEAELPASDKPFLILLHGTASSTKGSFSGLWEHKDWQQLLRDHQGHAYALQHRSLSQSPVDNALEIVSLLPKHAKLHLVSHS
;
A
#
# COMPACT_ATOMS: atom_id res chain seq x y z
N MET A 1 13.66 -9.77 -14.37
CA MET A 1 14.73 -9.32 -13.46
C MET A 1 15.11 -7.93 -13.93
N THR A 2 15.10 -6.96 -13.02
CA THR A 2 15.11 -5.54 -13.35
C THR A 2 16.37 -4.88 -12.80
N THR A 3 16.95 -3.95 -13.54
CA THR A 3 17.96 -3.03 -13.05
C THR A 3 17.30 -1.75 -12.56
N LEU A 4 17.44 -1.45 -11.27
CA LEU A 4 17.00 -0.18 -10.69
C LEU A 4 18.15 0.81 -10.67
N LYS A 5 17.94 2.02 -11.18
CA LYS A 5 18.83 3.17 -11.02
C LYS A 5 18.16 4.17 -10.10
N ILE A 6 18.79 4.46 -8.97
CA ILE A 6 18.16 5.21 -7.88
C ILE A 6 19.14 6.33 -7.46
N PRO A 7 18.76 7.61 -7.54
CA PRO A 7 19.62 8.69 -7.09
C PRO A 7 19.79 8.63 -5.58
N GLY A 8 20.98 8.92 -5.08
CA GLY A 8 21.25 9.01 -3.65
C GLY A 8 22.36 8.08 -3.18
N GLU A 9 22.37 7.81 -1.88
CA GLU A 9 23.45 7.06 -1.24
C GLU A 9 22.89 5.84 -0.53
N ARG A 10 23.58 4.71 -0.69
CA ARG A 10 23.28 3.49 0.06
C ARG A 10 23.71 3.68 1.51
N ILE A 11 22.82 3.36 2.43
CA ILE A 11 23.09 3.38 3.87
C ILE A 11 23.09 1.96 4.43
N ASP A 12 23.83 1.78 5.53
CA ASP A 12 23.76 0.55 6.31
C ASP A 12 22.41 0.51 7.05
N SER A 13 21.72 -0.63 6.95
CA SER A 13 20.39 -0.82 7.54
C SER A 13 20.45 -1.95 8.55
N ASP A 14 20.08 -1.68 9.81
CA ASP A 14 20.22 -2.62 10.92
C ASP A 14 18.99 -3.53 11.13
N ALA A 15 17.84 -3.26 10.49
CA ALA A 15 16.65 -4.12 10.61
C ALA A 15 15.67 -3.98 9.43
N PRO A 16 15.00 -5.07 9.00
CA PRO A 16 13.88 -4.98 8.08
C PRO A 16 12.72 -4.24 8.75
N THR A 17 12.12 -3.30 8.02
CA THR A 17 11.02 -2.49 8.54
C THR A 17 9.73 -3.28 8.75
N ILE A 18 9.55 -4.36 7.99
CA ILE A 18 8.53 -5.39 8.22
C ILE A 18 9.18 -6.53 9.01
N GLY A 19 8.54 -6.92 10.11
CA GLY A 19 8.96 -8.09 10.87
C GLY A 19 8.84 -9.37 10.05
N SER A 20 9.77 -10.30 10.23
CA SER A 20 9.57 -11.69 9.79
C SER A 20 8.55 -12.37 10.70
N ASP A 21 7.76 -13.30 10.16
CA ASP A 21 6.88 -14.17 10.96
C ASP A 21 7.02 -15.63 10.49
N LYS A 22 6.23 -16.55 11.04
CA LYS A 22 6.26 -17.98 10.74
C LYS A 22 5.98 -18.34 9.28
N VAL A 23 5.51 -17.38 8.47
CA VAL A 23 5.09 -17.62 7.08
C VAL A 23 6.09 -17.06 6.06
N PHE A 24 6.83 -16.00 6.40
CA PHE A 24 7.79 -15.35 5.51
C PHE A 24 8.96 -14.73 6.27
N THR A 25 10.12 -14.67 5.62
CA THR A 25 11.28 -13.91 6.05
C THR A 25 11.42 -12.67 5.19
N THR A 26 11.96 -11.61 5.80
CA THR A 26 12.26 -10.35 5.11
C THR A 26 13.76 -10.08 5.15
N GLN A 27 14.34 -9.77 3.98
CA GLN A 27 15.73 -9.36 3.84
C GLN A 27 15.80 -7.98 3.18
N VAL A 28 16.54 -7.04 3.79
CA VAL A 28 16.83 -5.76 3.15
C VAL A 28 17.93 -5.96 2.11
N ARG A 29 17.56 -5.82 0.83
CA ARG A 29 18.51 -5.90 -0.29
C ARG A 29 19.29 -4.60 -0.43
N ALA A 30 18.62 -3.46 -0.24
CA ALA A 30 19.21 -2.13 -0.26
C ALA A 30 18.37 -1.15 0.56
N ASP A 31 19.03 -0.17 1.17
CA ASP A 31 18.43 0.99 1.82
C ASP A 31 19.16 2.22 1.28
N ILE A 32 18.41 3.13 0.66
CA ILE A 32 18.94 4.24 -0.12
C ILE A 32 18.29 5.53 0.38
N ARG A 33 19.11 6.51 0.76
CA ARG A 33 18.67 7.84 1.15
C ARG A 33 18.82 8.81 -0.01
N LEU A 34 17.74 9.54 -0.28
CA LEU A 34 17.70 10.55 -1.33
C LEU A 34 18.00 11.92 -0.71
N ASP A 35 19.28 12.29 -0.70
CA ASP A 35 19.73 13.48 0.00
C ASP A 35 19.32 14.80 -0.68
N THR A 36 19.24 15.90 0.08
CA THR A 36 18.74 17.21 -0.40
C THR A 36 19.72 18.02 -1.25
N ALA A 37 20.98 17.61 -1.31
CA ALA A 37 22.01 18.36 -2.00
C ALA A 37 21.89 18.21 -3.52
N ARG A 38 21.78 19.36 -4.22
CA ARG A 38 21.85 19.52 -5.69
C ARG A 38 23.18 19.07 -6.34
N ALA A 39 23.95 18.21 -5.70
CA ALA A 39 25.03 17.52 -6.39
C ALA A 39 24.40 16.46 -7.28
N ALA A 40 24.98 16.20 -8.45
CA ALA A 40 24.63 15.04 -9.25
C ALA A 40 24.99 13.79 -8.43
N ALA A 41 24.09 13.34 -7.56
CA ALA A 41 24.26 12.11 -6.82
C ALA A 41 24.42 11.00 -7.86
N GLU A 42 25.51 10.24 -7.76
CA GLU A 42 25.66 9.05 -8.58
C GLU A 42 24.45 8.14 -8.32
N ASN A 43 23.89 7.57 -9.39
CA ASN A 43 22.80 6.63 -9.21
C ASN A 43 23.35 5.35 -8.58
N VAL A 44 22.75 4.92 -7.48
CA VAL A 44 22.88 3.56 -6.99
C VAL A 44 22.23 2.64 -8.01
N VAL A 45 23.02 1.70 -8.55
CA VAL A 45 22.54 0.72 -9.53
C VAL A 45 22.36 -0.63 -8.84
N LEU A 46 21.13 -1.10 -8.76
CA LEU A 46 20.79 -2.44 -8.28
C LEU A 46 20.42 -3.31 -9.49
N LYS A 47 21.19 -4.35 -9.75
CA LYS A 47 20.91 -5.33 -10.81
C LYS A 47 20.10 -6.49 -10.26
N ASP A 48 19.45 -7.25 -11.14
CA ASP A 48 18.78 -8.52 -10.83
C ASP A 48 17.72 -8.41 -9.72
N VAL A 49 16.97 -7.30 -9.71
CA VAL A 49 15.86 -7.07 -8.79
C VAL A 49 14.64 -7.81 -9.34
N ALA A 50 14.08 -8.74 -8.57
CA ALA A 50 12.92 -9.50 -9.04
C ALA A 50 11.65 -8.64 -9.05
N ASP A 51 10.71 -9.00 -9.92
CA ASP A 51 9.45 -8.26 -10.08
C ASP A 51 8.56 -8.29 -8.82
N ASP A 52 8.73 -9.33 -7.99
CA ASP A 52 8.05 -9.55 -6.71
C ASP A 52 8.82 -9.01 -5.48
N GLU A 53 10.01 -8.41 -5.65
CA GLU A 53 10.66 -7.67 -4.57
C GLU A 53 9.86 -6.41 -4.24
N VAL A 54 9.82 -6.04 -2.96
CA VAL A 54 9.00 -4.95 -2.43
C VAL A 54 9.83 -3.68 -2.30
N LEU A 55 9.32 -2.59 -2.84
CA LEU A 55 9.81 -1.24 -2.65
C LEU A 55 9.06 -0.59 -1.48
N GLU A 56 9.80 -0.13 -0.47
CA GLU A 56 9.32 0.79 0.56
C GLU A 56 9.82 2.20 0.21
N LEU A 57 8.90 3.08 -0.17
CA LEU A 57 9.16 4.45 -0.58
C LEU A 57 8.81 5.39 0.57
N GLU A 58 9.81 6.03 1.19
CA GLU A 58 9.62 7.05 2.22
C GLU A 58 9.45 8.43 1.56
N LEU A 59 8.25 9.00 1.66
CA LEU A 59 7.88 10.31 1.13
C LEU A 59 8.07 11.41 2.17
N GLU A 60 8.14 12.65 1.69
CA GLU A 60 8.12 13.83 2.55
C GLU A 60 6.90 13.82 3.49
N GLY A 61 7.12 14.23 4.75
CA GLY A 61 6.11 14.11 5.80
C GLY A 61 6.07 12.75 6.49
N GLY A 62 6.95 11.80 6.11
CA GLY A 62 7.09 10.50 6.76
C GLY A 62 6.10 9.44 6.28
N LEU A 63 5.30 9.74 5.26
CA LEU A 63 4.42 8.76 4.62
C LEU A 63 5.26 7.68 3.93
N ARG A 64 4.81 6.42 3.99
CA ARG A 64 5.49 5.30 3.32
C ARG A 64 4.55 4.60 2.36
N LEU A 65 4.99 4.45 1.11
CA LEU A 65 4.28 3.67 0.10
C LEU A 65 4.99 2.34 -0.12
N TRP A 66 4.22 1.26 -0.18
CA TRP A 66 4.72 -0.11 -0.32
C TRP A 66 4.12 -0.73 -1.57
N LEU A 67 4.97 -1.25 -2.46
CA LEU A 67 4.54 -1.88 -3.70
C LEU A 67 5.64 -2.77 -4.27
N SER A 68 5.29 -3.76 -5.09
CA SER A 68 6.28 -4.56 -5.80
C SER A 68 6.97 -3.75 -6.91
N VAL A 69 8.11 -4.24 -7.39
CA VAL A 69 8.81 -3.66 -8.55
C VAL A 69 7.91 -3.69 -9.79
N GLU A 70 7.19 -4.78 -10.01
CA GLU A 70 6.20 -4.89 -11.09
C GLU A 70 5.12 -3.81 -10.99
N GLN A 71 4.58 -3.61 -9.78
CA GLN A 71 3.54 -2.62 -9.57
C GLN A 71 4.08 -1.20 -9.72
N PHE A 72 5.31 -0.92 -9.25
CA PHE A 72 5.91 0.40 -9.45
C PHE A 72 6.04 0.73 -10.93
N ARG A 73 6.45 -0.24 -11.75
CA ARG A 73 6.49 -0.10 -13.21
C ARG A 73 5.11 0.24 -13.79
N LYS A 74 4.05 -0.38 -13.30
CA LYS A 74 2.66 -0.15 -13.74
C LYS A 74 2.13 1.22 -13.32
N ASP A 75 2.38 1.62 -12.07
CA ASP A 75 1.83 2.85 -11.47
C ASP A 75 2.60 4.10 -11.89
N PHE A 76 3.88 3.95 -12.24
CA PHE A 76 4.78 5.05 -12.61
C PHE A 76 5.39 4.88 -14.00
N PRO A 77 4.58 4.75 -15.08
CA PRO A 77 5.10 4.51 -16.43
C PRO A 77 5.99 5.68 -16.93
N GLY A 78 5.77 6.91 -16.43
CA GLY A 78 6.56 8.09 -16.79
C GLY A 78 7.94 8.18 -16.13
N VAL A 79 8.21 7.36 -15.11
CA VAL A 79 9.53 7.24 -14.46
C VAL A 79 10.46 6.36 -15.31
N GLN A 80 9.93 5.72 -16.35
CA GLN A 80 10.69 4.94 -17.33
C GLN A 80 11.17 5.78 -18.52
N VAL A 81 12.15 6.71 -18.41
CA VAL A 81 12.70 7.27 -19.67
C VAL A 81 14.17 7.73 -19.69
N ARG A 82 14.88 7.20 -20.71
CA ARG A 82 15.93 7.77 -21.58
C ARG A 82 17.30 7.06 -21.58
N GLY A 83 17.30 5.78 -21.95
CA GLY A 83 18.39 5.14 -22.71
C GLY A 83 17.77 4.51 -23.96
N GLY A 84 18.40 4.64 -25.13
CA GLY A 84 17.82 4.20 -26.41
C GLY A 84 17.51 2.70 -26.46
N GLU A 85 16.51 2.36 -27.28
CA GLU A 85 16.04 1.01 -27.61
C GLU A 85 15.64 0.12 -26.42
N ALA A 86 14.35 0.13 -26.08
CA ALA A 86 13.56 -0.99 -25.54
C ALA A 86 14.25 -2.01 -24.61
N ASP A 87 15.11 -1.59 -23.69
CA ASP A 87 15.54 -2.45 -22.58
C ASP A 87 14.44 -2.39 -21.52
N SER A 88 13.44 -3.29 -21.63
CA SER A 88 12.25 -3.38 -20.76
C SER A 88 12.58 -3.57 -19.28
N ASP A 89 13.84 -3.87 -18.99
CA ASP A 89 14.31 -4.37 -17.72
C ASP A 89 15.07 -3.28 -16.94
N GLU A 90 15.11 -2.02 -17.38
CA GLU A 90 15.68 -0.90 -16.61
C GLU A 90 14.61 0.06 -16.08
N LEU A 91 14.71 0.43 -14.81
CA LEU A 91 13.83 1.39 -14.15
C LEU A 91 14.67 2.47 -13.45
N THR A 92 14.52 3.73 -13.88
CA THR A 92 15.22 4.87 -13.28
C THR A 92 14.29 5.59 -12.32
N ILE A 93 14.45 5.36 -11.02
CA ILE A 93 13.63 5.99 -9.99
C ILE A 93 14.03 7.45 -9.86
N VAL A 94 13.04 8.34 -9.86
CA VAL A 94 13.24 9.78 -9.69
C VAL A 94 12.82 10.22 -8.29
N ARG A 95 13.40 11.32 -7.81
CA ARG A 95 13.09 11.89 -6.51
C ARG A 95 11.67 12.45 -6.44
N GLU A 96 11.21 13.10 -7.50
CA GLU A 96 9.87 13.68 -7.59
C GLU A 96 8.94 12.67 -8.23
N LEU A 97 8.12 11.99 -7.43
CA LEU A 97 7.20 10.98 -7.95
C LEU A 97 5.96 11.66 -8.55
N PRO A 98 5.57 11.32 -9.79
CA PRO A 98 4.43 11.92 -10.47
C PRO A 98 3.11 11.30 -9.99
N LEU A 99 2.75 11.56 -8.73
CA LEU A 99 1.50 11.10 -8.11
C LEU A 99 0.39 12.16 -8.31
N GLY A 100 -0.61 11.83 -9.13
CA GLY A 100 -1.81 12.64 -9.36
C GLY A 100 -1.78 13.48 -10.65
N PRO A 101 -2.94 14.06 -11.07
CA PRO A 101 -2.98 14.94 -12.24
C PRO A 101 -2.14 16.22 -11.99
N PRO A 102 -1.60 16.84 -13.05
CA PRO A 102 -0.90 18.13 -12.97
C PRO A 102 -1.89 19.27 -12.68
N SER A 103 -2.53 19.25 -11.51
CA SER A 103 -3.38 20.32 -11.01
C SER A 103 -2.72 20.97 -9.80
N ARG A 104 -2.43 22.26 -9.94
CA ARG A 104 -1.82 23.14 -8.94
C ARG A 104 -2.46 22.97 -7.55
N GLY A 105 -1.68 22.52 -6.57
CA GLY A 105 -2.02 22.65 -5.15
C GLY A 105 -1.46 21.55 -4.24
N ILE A 106 -1.24 20.35 -4.77
CA ILE A 106 -0.52 19.26 -4.09
C ILE A 106 0.83 19.19 -4.77
N GLY A 107 1.91 19.50 -4.05
CA GLY A 107 3.27 19.46 -4.59
C GLY A 107 3.62 18.08 -5.11
N GLU A 108 4.65 18.00 -5.96
CA GLU A 108 5.27 16.72 -6.33
C GLU A 108 5.68 15.98 -5.06
N TRP A 109 5.41 14.68 -5.00
CA TRP A 109 5.71 13.89 -3.81
C TRP A 109 7.20 13.61 -3.78
N ILE A 110 7.91 14.26 -2.85
CA ILE A 110 9.36 14.16 -2.74
C ILE A 110 9.73 12.89 -1.99
N LEU A 111 10.39 11.96 -2.69
CA LEU A 111 10.98 10.76 -2.12
C LEU A 111 12.22 11.14 -1.29
N LYS A 112 12.26 10.69 -0.03
CA LYS A 112 13.35 10.88 0.94
C LYS A 112 14.19 9.62 1.13
N GLY A 113 13.58 8.45 0.90
CA GLY A 113 14.26 7.17 1.04
C GLY A 113 13.57 6.07 0.25
N LEU A 114 14.34 5.05 -0.12
CA LEU A 114 13.86 3.87 -0.80
C LEU A 114 14.55 2.63 -0.23
N ARG A 115 13.77 1.66 0.22
CA ARG A 115 14.28 0.32 0.52
C ARG A 115 13.78 -0.69 -0.49
N VAL A 116 14.65 -1.62 -0.84
CA VAL A 116 14.31 -2.82 -1.61
C VAL A 116 14.37 -4.00 -0.67
N LEU A 117 13.24 -4.69 -0.54
CA LEU A 117 13.04 -5.79 0.39
C LEU A 117 12.74 -7.07 -0.40
N LYS A 118 13.49 -8.12 -0.08
CA LYS A 118 13.20 -9.47 -0.55
C LYS A 118 12.34 -10.17 0.50
N ILE A 119 11.19 -10.67 0.08
CA ILE A 119 10.29 -11.45 0.93
C ILE A 119 10.33 -12.89 0.44
N ASP A 120 10.83 -13.79 1.29
CA ASP A 120 10.91 -15.21 0.97
C ASP A 120 9.94 -16.01 1.86
N PRO A 121 9.16 -16.96 1.32
CA PRO A 121 8.39 -17.89 2.14
C PRO A 121 9.30 -18.72 3.05
N VAL A 122 8.91 -18.90 4.32
CA VAL A 122 9.62 -19.79 5.26
C VAL A 122 9.52 -21.25 4.81
N ASP A 123 8.40 -21.63 4.17
CA ASP A 123 8.12 -23.00 3.74
C ASP A 123 8.29 -23.14 2.21
N THR A 124 9.55 -23.17 1.76
CA THR A 124 9.94 -23.38 0.35
C THR A 124 9.64 -24.80 -0.16
N ALA A 125 9.17 -25.72 0.70
CA ALA A 125 8.86 -27.11 0.35
C ALA A 125 7.68 -27.27 -0.65
N ALA A 126 6.85 -26.24 -0.83
CA ALA A 126 5.65 -26.31 -1.68
C ALA A 126 5.82 -25.74 -3.10
N GLY A 127 6.96 -25.11 -3.45
CA GLY A 127 7.16 -24.50 -4.77
C GLY A 127 6.13 -23.42 -5.13
N LEU A 128 5.51 -22.78 -4.14
CA LEU A 128 4.56 -21.69 -4.34
C LEU A 128 5.30 -20.41 -4.72
N SER A 129 4.82 -19.68 -5.73
CA SER A 129 5.32 -18.34 -6.06
C SER A 129 4.94 -17.34 -4.95
N ALA A 130 5.65 -16.21 -4.87
CA ALA A 130 5.35 -15.13 -3.93
C ALA A 130 3.90 -14.63 -4.05
N ALA A 131 3.38 -14.52 -5.29
CA ALA A 131 1.99 -14.17 -5.56
C ALA A 131 0.99 -15.16 -4.92
N LYS A 132 1.22 -16.47 -5.08
CA LYS A 132 0.36 -17.50 -4.48
C LYS A 132 0.47 -17.53 -2.95
N LEU A 133 1.62 -17.16 -2.41
CA LEU A 133 1.80 -17.02 -0.96
C LEU A 133 0.98 -15.84 -0.44
N ALA A 134 1.06 -14.69 -1.11
CA ALA A 134 0.29 -13.48 -0.77
C ALA A 134 -1.21 -13.78 -0.77
N GLU A 135 -1.74 -14.39 -1.83
CA GLU A 135 -3.13 -14.82 -1.92
C GLU A 135 -3.52 -15.74 -0.76
N LYS A 136 -2.70 -16.74 -0.45
CA LYS A 136 -2.96 -17.70 0.63
C LYS A 136 -2.92 -17.07 2.03
N ILE A 137 -2.09 -16.05 2.25
CA ILE A 137 -2.08 -15.29 3.50
C ILE A 137 -3.37 -14.49 3.61
N GLU A 138 -3.78 -13.79 2.55
CA GLU A 138 -4.98 -12.97 2.53
C GLU A 138 -6.26 -13.80 2.70
N GLU A 139 -6.36 -14.96 2.03
CA GLU A 139 -7.47 -15.92 2.19
C GLU A 139 -7.67 -16.38 3.64
N ARG A 140 -6.60 -16.40 4.45
CA ARG A 140 -6.66 -16.77 5.88
C ARG A 140 -7.13 -15.63 6.78
N LEU A 141 -6.89 -14.38 6.40
CA LEU A 141 -7.11 -13.21 7.26
C LEU A 141 -8.59 -12.78 7.27
N GLU A 142 -9.25 -12.78 6.11
CA GLU A 142 -10.70 -12.73 5.93
C GLU A 142 -10.98 -12.88 4.41
N PRO A 143 -11.76 -13.86 3.93
CA PRO A 143 -11.64 -14.33 2.55
C PRO A 143 -12.24 -13.42 1.47
N VAL A 144 -13.08 -12.45 1.82
CA VAL A 144 -13.77 -11.61 0.83
C VAL A 144 -13.35 -10.14 1.00
N PRO A 145 -12.53 -9.59 0.09
CA PRO A 145 -12.25 -8.16 0.10
C PRO A 145 -13.50 -7.36 -0.26
N GLY A 146 -13.53 -6.11 0.21
CA GLY A 146 -14.58 -5.16 -0.08
C GLY A 146 -14.78 -4.12 1.01
N LEU A 147 -15.76 -3.26 0.76
CA LEU A 147 -16.26 -2.28 1.71
C LEU A 147 -17.48 -2.86 2.43
N PHE A 148 -17.48 -2.82 3.76
CA PHE A 148 -18.54 -3.43 4.58
C PHE A 148 -19.14 -2.41 5.55
N LEU A 149 -20.47 -2.35 5.62
CA LEU A 149 -21.21 -1.48 6.53
C LEU A 149 -21.13 -2.01 7.97
N LEU A 150 -20.80 -1.12 8.92
CA LEU A 150 -20.59 -1.45 10.35
C LEU A 150 -21.76 -1.07 11.27
N GLU A 151 -22.91 -0.68 10.71
CA GLU A 151 -24.05 -0.14 11.48
C GLU A 151 -24.66 -1.17 12.44
N ASN A 152 -24.91 -2.40 11.96
CA ASN A 152 -25.64 -3.44 12.71
C ASN A 152 -24.78 -4.66 13.07
N SER A 153 -23.57 -4.73 12.54
CA SER A 153 -22.63 -5.82 12.82
C SER A 153 -21.21 -5.36 12.56
N VAL A 154 -20.29 -5.83 13.40
CA VAL A 154 -18.84 -5.67 13.21
C VAL A 154 -18.22 -6.88 12.50
N GLU A 155 -19.02 -7.91 12.24
CA GLU A 155 -18.63 -9.04 11.42
C GLU A 155 -18.79 -8.70 9.94
N LEU A 156 -17.77 -9.02 9.14
CA LEU A 156 -17.80 -8.79 7.70
C LEU A 156 -18.52 -9.96 7.03
N LYS A 157 -19.73 -9.70 6.52
CA LYS A 157 -20.62 -10.70 5.92
C LYS A 157 -21.03 -10.28 4.52
N PRO A 158 -21.46 -11.23 3.67
CA PRO A 158 -22.04 -10.88 2.38
C PRO A 158 -23.19 -9.87 2.49
N ASP A 159 -24.03 -9.97 3.52
CA ASP A 159 -25.23 -9.14 3.69
C ASP A 159 -24.94 -7.66 4.00
N ASN A 160 -23.75 -7.34 4.55
CA ASN A 160 -23.33 -5.96 4.81
C ASN A 160 -22.22 -5.49 3.87
N LYS A 161 -21.87 -6.26 2.84
CA LYS A 161 -20.95 -5.85 1.80
C LYS A 161 -21.61 -4.83 0.87
N VAL A 162 -20.90 -3.76 0.56
CA VAL A 162 -21.33 -2.72 -0.38
C VAL A 162 -21.03 -3.20 -1.80
N GLU A 163 -22.10 -3.43 -2.57
CA GLU A 163 -22.03 -3.95 -3.96
C GLU A 163 -22.36 -2.88 -5.02
N ALA A 164 -22.73 -1.67 -4.59
CA ALA A 164 -23.11 -0.57 -5.48
C ALA A 164 -22.69 0.77 -4.87
N GLU A 165 -22.69 1.82 -5.71
CA GLU A 165 -22.42 3.20 -5.26
C GLU A 165 -23.31 3.57 -4.06
N LEU A 166 -22.67 4.07 -3.01
CA LEU A 166 -23.33 4.52 -1.79
C LEU A 166 -24.17 5.77 -2.07
N PRO A 167 -25.33 5.92 -1.40
CA PRO A 167 -26.15 7.11 -1.56
C PRO A 167 -25.39 8.36 -1.09
N ALA A 168 -25.62 9.48 -1.78
CA ALA A 168 -25.07 10.78 -1.36
C ALA A 168 -25.48 11.11 0.08
N SER A 169 -24.55 11.71 0.83
CA SER A 169 -24.76 12.09 2.22
C SER A 169 -24.06 13.42 2.51
N ASP A 170 -24.72 14.27 3.31
CA ASP A 170 -24.12 15.49 3.86
C ASP A 170 -23.21 15.18 5.06
N LYS A 171 -23.24 13.94 5.56
CA LYS A 171 -22.35 13.45 6.60
C LYS A 171 -21.11 12.80 6.01
N PRO A 172 -19.98 12.87 6.73
CA PRO A 172 -18.78 12.16 6.30
C PRO A 172 -18.97 10.65 6.38
N PHE A 173 -18.37 9.94 5.43
CA PHE A 173 -18.23 8.49 5.43
C PHE A 173 -17.01 8.13 6.28
N LEU A 174 -17.22 7.45 7.40
CA LEU A 174 -16.14 6.89 8.20
C LEU A 174 -15.66 5.60 7.54
N ILE A 175 -14.37 5.51 7.24
CA ILE A 175 -13.75 4.31 6.69
C ILE A 175 -12.63 3.86 7.63
N LEU A 176 -12.73 2.63 8.11
CA LEU A 176 -11.69 1.96 8.88
C LEU A 176 -10.78 1.18 7.93
N LEU A 177 -9.48 1.43 8.00
CA LEU A 177 -8.46 0.86 7.12
C LEU A 177 -7.41 0.11 7.95
N HIS A 178 -7.37 -1.21 7.86
CA HIS A 178 -6.32 -2.00 8.51
C HIS A 178 -4.96 -1.86 7.78
N GLY A 179 -3.90 -2.44 8.32
CA GLY A 179 -2.57 -2.42 7.73
C GLY A 179 -2.21 -3.67 6.95
N THR A 180 -0.94 -3.78 6.59
CA THR A 180 -0.40 -4.90 5.83
C THR A 180 -0.56 -6.23 6.58
N ALA A 181 -0.98 -7.27 5.85
CA ALA A 181 -1.20 -8.62 6.39
C ALA A 181 -2.10 -8.65 7.65
N SER A 182 -3.03 -7.71 7.74
CA SER A 182 -3.98 -7.61 8.85
C SER A 182 -5.42 -7.82 8.40
N SER A 183 -6.35 -7.77 9.34
CA SER A 183 -7.79 -7.73 9.10
C SER A 183 -8.45 -6.59 9.86
N THR A 184 -9.66 -6.23 9.41
CA THR A 184 -10.50 -5.25 10.11
C THR A 184 -10.70 -5.65 11.56
N LYS A 185 -11.04 -6.93 11.80
CA LYS A 185 -11.24 -7.46 13.14
C LYS A 185 -9.98 -7.43 13.99
N GLY A 186 -8.85 -7.84 13.42
CA GLY A 186 -7.56 -7.81 14.11
C GLY A 186 -7.16 -6.40 14.53
N SER A 187 -7.47 -5.40 13.72
CA SER A 187 -7.03 -4.01 13.94
C SER A 187 -7.99 -3.20 14.82
N PHE A 188 -9.30 -3.43 14.73
CA PHE A 188 -10.31 -2.55 15.32
C PHE A 188 -11.23 -3.20 16.35
N SER A 189 -11.02 -4.48 16.71
CA SER A 189 -11.89 -5.16 17.68
C SER A 189 -12.01 -4.46 19.03
N GLY A 190 -10.91 -3.90 19.55
CA GLY A 190 -10.95 -3.11 20.78
C GLY A 190 -11.78 -1.81 20.68
N LEU A 191 -11.94 -1.25 19.48
CA LEU A 191 -12.80 -0.09 19.26
C LEU A 191 -14.28 -0.46 19.41
N TRP A 192 -14.68 -1.65 18.96
CA TRP A 192 -16.07 -2.11 19.02
C TRP A 192 -16.57 -2.30 20.46
N GLU A 193 -15.66 -2.67 21.36
CA GLU A 193 -15.92 -2.83 22.80
C GLU A 193 -15.92 -1.49 23.55
N HIS A 194 -15.44 -0.42 22.91
CA HIS A 194 -15.38 0.90 23.52
C HIS A 194 -16.77 1.52 23.66
N LYS A 195 -17.05 2.12 24.83
CA LYS A 195 -18.35 2.75 25.15
C LYS A 195 -18.82 3.79 24.12
N ASP A 196 -17.87 4.44 23.43
CA ASP A 196 -18.16 5.53 22.49
C ASP A 196 -18.36 5.02 21.04
N TRP A 197 -18.18 3.73 20.76
CA TRP A 197 -18.37 3.16 19.41
C TRP A 197 -19.75 3.46 18.85
N GLN A 198 -20.79 3.22 19.65
CA GLN A 198 -22.16 3.48 19.26
C GLN A 198 -22.43 4.98 19.03
N GLN A 199 -21.72 5.86 19.74
CA GLN A 199 -21.81 7.30 19.49
C GLN A 199 -21.15 7.66 18.16
N LEU A 200 -19.98 7.09 17.88
CA LEU A 200 -19.26 7.29 16.62
C LEU A 200 -20.13 6.89 15.41
N LEU A 201 -20.82 5.75 15.47
CA LEU A 201 -21.75 5.31 14.42
C LEU A 201 -22.91 6.31 14.21
N ARG A 202 -23.48 6.83 15.31
CA ARG A 202 -24.55 7.84 15.26
C ARG A 202 -24.09 9.16 14.68
N ASP A 203 -22.87 9.61 15.01
CA ASP A 203 -22.31 10.86 14.51
C ASP A 203 -22.11 10.84 12.98
N HIS A 204 -21.88 9.64 12.43
CA HIS A 204 -21.78 9.38 10.99
C HIS A 204 -23.11 8.92 10.38
N GLN A 205 -24.22 8.92 11.13
CA GLN A 205 -25.55 8.51 10.66
C GLN A 205 -25.56 7.14 9.95
N GLY A 206 -24.81 6.18 10.48
CA GLY A 206 -24.70 4.85 9.87
C GLY A 206 -23.73 4.76 8.70
N HIS A 207 -23.10 5.87 8.25
CA HIS A 207 -22.06 5.85 7.21
C HIS A 207 -20.69 5.46 7.76
N ALA A 208 -20.61 4.32 8.45
CA ALA A 208 -19.37 3.76 8.96
C ALA A 208 -19.08 2.43 8.28
N TYR A 209 -17.89 2.31 7.70
CA TYR A 209 -17.50 1.18 6.89
C TYR A 209 -16.12 0.67 7.29
N ALA A 210 -15.92 -0.63 7.10
CA ALA A 210 -14.60 -1.25 7.13
C ALA A 210 -14.17 -1.57 5.70
N LEU A 211 -12.94 -1.20 5.36
CA LEU A 211 -12.28 -1.70 4.17
C LEU A 211 -11.47 -2.94 4.53
N GLN A 212 -11.91 -4.10 4.04
CA GLN A 212 -11.10 -5.30 4.00
C GLN A 212 -10.42 -5.37 2.63
N HIS A 213 -9.12 -5.08 2.57
CA HIS A 213 -8.38 -4.98 1.31
C HIS A 213 -7.26 -6.01 1.21
N ARG A 214 -6.81 -6.27 -0.02
CA ARG A 214 -5.66 -7.13 -0.28
C ARG A 214 -4.39 -6.29 -0.18
N SER A 215 -3.68 -6.42 0.94
CA SER A 215 -2.50 -5.61 1.24
C SER A 215 -1.19 -6.21 0.75
N LEU A 216 -1.21 -7.46 0.30
CA LEU A 216 -0.04 -8.20 -0.19
C LEU A 216 -0.14 -8.50 -1.68
N SER A 217 -1.34 -8.73 -2.21
CA SER A 217 -1.54 -9.07 -3.64
C SER A 217 -2.13 -7.95 -4.49
N GLN A 218 -2.57 -6.84 -3.88
CA GLN A 218 -3.00 -5.63 -4.59
C GLN A 218 -2.26 -4.40 -4.10
N SER A 219 -2.09 -3.43 -5.00
CA SER A 219 -1.43 -2.16 -4.68
C SER A 219 -2.33 -1.27 -3.81
N PRO A 220 -1.75 -0.34 -3.03
CA PRO A 220 -2.54 0.68 -2.32
C PRO A 220 -3.42 1.52 -3.25
N VAL A 221 -2.97 1.76 -4.50
CA VAL A 221 -3.72 2.54 -5.50
C VAL A 221 -4.92 1.75 -6.01
N ASP A 222 -4.72 0.48 -6.38
CA ASP A 222 -5.80 -0.40 -6.84
C ASP A 222 -6.85 -0.56 -5.73
N ASN A 223 -6.43 -0.80 -4.49
CA ASN A 223 -7.31 -0.85 -3.32
C ASN A 223 -8.10 0.45 -3.12
N ALA A 224 -7.46 1.62 -3.31
CA ALA A 224 -8.14 2.90 -3.19
C ALA A 224 -9.17 3.12 -4.32
N LEU A 225 -8.84 2.74 -5.56
CA LEU A 225 -9.74 2.84 -6.71
C LEU A 225 -10.99 1.98 -6.54
N GLU A 226 -10.85 0.78 -5.97
CA GLU A 226 -12.00 -0.07 -5.63
C GLU A 226 -13.00 0.66 -4.73
N ILE A 227 -12.54 1.37 -3.70
CA ILE A 227 -13.41 2.13 -2.80
C ILE A 227 -13.98 3.37 -3.46
N VAL A 228 -13.14 4.15 -4.16
CA VAL A 228 -13.57 5.40 -4.79
C VAL A 228 -14.70 5.16 -5.79
N SER A 229 -14.71 4.00 -6.44
CA SER A 229 -15.81 3.59 -7.33
C SER A 229 -17.16 3.37 -6.62
N LEU A 230 -17.15 3.11 -5.32
CA LEU A 230 -18.34 2.91 -4.48
C LEU A 230 -18.80 4.19 -3.77
N LEU A 231 -18.00 5.25 -3.80
CA LEU A 231 -18.31 6.50 -3.10
C LEU A 231 -19.07 7.47 -4.02
N PRO A 232 -20.10 8.17 -3.50
CA PRO A 232 -20.78 9.17 -4.29
C PRO A 232 -19.87 10.35 -4.60
N LYS A 233 -20.17 11.07 -5.67
CA LYS A 233 -19.47 12.32 -6.00
C LYS A 233 -19.51 13.29 -4.82
N HIS A 234 -18.37 13.93 -4.56
CA HIS A 234 -18.18 14.87 -3.45
C HIS A 234 -18.32 14.25 -2.04
N ALA A 235 -18.21 12.92 -1.92
CA ALA A 235 -18.16 12.26 -0.62
C ALA A 235 -17.07 12.87 0.28
N LYS A 236 -17.46 13.27 1.49
CA LYS A 236 -16.52 13.66 2.53
C LYS A 236 -16.08 12.41 3.28
N LEU A 237 -14.77 12.19 3.42
CA LEU A 237 -14.23 11.01 4.10
C LEU A 237 -13.65 11.38 5.47
N HIS A 238 -13.95 10.55 6.47
CA HIS A 238 -13.18 10.46 7.70
C HIS A 238 -12.46 9.11 7.68
N LEU A 239 -11.14 9.13 7.52
CA LEU A 239 -10.33 7.91 7.41
C LEU A 239 -9.63 7.62 8.74
N VAL A 240 -9.76 6.41 9.24
CA VAL A 240 -9.02 5.91 10.40
C VAL A 240 -8.21 4.71 9.95
N SER A 241 -6.88 4.84 9.97
CA SER A 241 -5.95 3.77 9.57
C SER A 241 -5.16 3.23 10.76
N HIS A 242 -4.89 1.92 10.77
CA HIS A 242 -4.01 1.28 11.75
C HIS A 242 -3.13 0.24 11.07
N SER A 243 -1.79 0.38 11.19
CA SER A 243 -0.81 -0.51 10.58
C SER A 243 0.17 -1.09 11.59
#